data_AF-A0A1C5UI47-F1
#
_entry.id   AF-A0A1C5UI47-F1
#
_cell.length_a   1.000
_cell.length_b   1.000
_cell.length_c   1.000
_cell.angle_alpha   90.00
_cell.angle_beta   90.00
_cell.angle_gamma   90.00
#
_symmetry.space_group_name_H-M   'P 1'
#
loop_
_entity.id
_entity.type
_entity.pdbx_description
1 polymer ?
#
loop_
_entity_poly.entity_id
_entity_poly.type
_entity_poly.pdbx_seq_one_letter_code
_entity_poly.pdbx_strand_id
1 'polypeptide(L)'
;MSYYKNFDTIGLISLNDWYVIDFPLKNYDENGNEIESAASTSFLSGNTGEIAYSSDGTPSRGMASIDVTLPINYEVDTNMLEKHLCQNCLNKVAASLEYRKSNSERKEAISLCIVDFKTLDIYSLQDYWRSYFVRDYYVEMDFDDNMVKTEVFYLPERQ
;
A
#
# COMPACT_ATOMS: atom_id res chain seq x y z
N MET A 1 -14.33 0.60 -5.38
CA MET A 1 -13.46 -0.38 -6.06
C MET A 1 -13.70 -0.53 -7.58
N SER A 2 -14.67 0.15 -8.22
CA SER A 2 -14.78 0.12 -9.70
C SER A 2 -13.67 0.91 -10.40
N TYR A 3 -13.23 2.02 -9.81
CA TYR A 3 -12.20 2.91 -10.35
C TYR A 3 -10.85 2.19 -10.55
N TYR A 4 -10.30 1.61 -9.48
CA TYR A 4 -9.00 0.93 -9.53
C TYR A 4 -8.97 -0.36 -10.36
N LYS A 5 -10.12 -0.93 -10.77
CA LYS A 5 -10.12 -2.16 -11.59
C LYS A 5 -9.46 -1.98 -12.96
N ASN A 6 -9.40 -0.75 -13.44
CA ASN A 6 -8.76 -0.43 -14.72
C ASN A 6 -7.25 -0.20 -14.58
N PHE A 7 -6.73 -0.21 -13.35
CA PHE A 7 -5.35 0.15 -13.08
C PHE A 7 -4.50 -1.11 -13.21
N ASP A 8 -3.57 -1.12 -14.16
CA ASP A 8 -2.53 -2.14 -14.21
C ASP A 8 -1.31 -1.64 -13.42
N THR A 9 -1.51 -1.42 -12.13
CA THR A 9 -0.49 -0.99 -11.15
C THR A 9 -0.79 -1.60 -9.78
N ILE A 10 0.06 -1.27 -8.80
CA ILE A 10 -0.16 -1.58 -7.39
C ILE A 10 -0.52 -0.32 -6.61
N GLY A 11 -1.06 -0.51 -5.42
CA GLY A 11 -1.39 0.54 -4.47
C GLY A 11 -1.19 0.10 -3.03
N LEU A 12 -1.55 1.00 -2.13
CA LEU A 12 -1.55 0.78 -0.69
C LEU A 12 -3.00 0.86 -0.18
N ILE A 13 -3.37 -0.07 0.69
CA ILE A 13 -4.66 -0.07 1.39
C ILE A 13 -4.42 0.07 2.88
N SER A 14 -5.09 1.05 3.50
CA SER A 14 -5.23 1.14 4.95
C SER A 14 -6.45 0.32 5.37
N LEU A 15 -6.19 -0.70 6.18
CA LEU A 15 -7.16 -1.71 6.57
C LEU A 15 -8.18 -1.18 7.59
N ASN A 16 -7.72 -0.37 8.55
CA ASN A 16 -8.58 0.24 9.56
C ASN A 16 -9.39 1.41 8.99
N ASP A 17 -8.85 2.10 7.99
CA ASP A 17 -9.46 3.30 7.41
C ASP A 17 -10.28 2.98 6.14
N TRP A 18 -10.13 1.77 5.58
CA TRP A 18 -10.63 1.37 4.26
C TRP A 18 -10.29 2.35 3.15
N TYR A 19 -9.14 3.01 3.28
CA TYR A 19 -8.66 3.97 2.31
C TYR A 19 -7.66 3.28 1.37
N VAL A 20 -7.83 3.51 0.07
CA VAL A 20 -6.97 2.95 -0.98
C VAL A 20 -6.33 4.12 -1.71
N ILE A 21 -5.03 4.02 -1.91
CA ILE A 21 -4.23 4.99 -2.67
C ILE A 21 -3.37 4.21 -3.66
N ASP A 22 -3.33 4.64 -4.91
CA ASP A 22 -2.44 4.06 -5.92
C ASP A 22 -1.05 4.69 -5.87
N PHE A 23 -0.03 3.89 -6.21
CA PHE A 23 1.28 4.46 -6.50
C PHE A 23 1.21 5.15 -7.86
N PRO A 24 1.61 6.43 -7.96
CA PRO A 24 1.60 7.22 -9.21
C PRO A 24 2.71 6.80 -10.18
N LEU A 25 2.77 5.51 -10.49
CA LEU A 25 3.62 4.89 -11.52
C LEU A 25 3.05 5.14 -12.92
N LYS A 26 1.74 5.36 -12.98
CA LYS A 26 0.96 5.75 -14.15
C LYS A 26 -0.08 6.75 -13.67
N ASN A 27 -0.45 7.69 -14.54
CA ASN A 27 -1.52 8.64 -14.24
C ASN A 27 -2.79 8.21 -14.93
N TYR A 28 -3.92 8.44 -14.26
CA TYR A 28 -5.24 8.09 -14.77
C TYR A 28 -6.17 9.30 -14.68
N ASP A 29 -7.07 9.44 -15.66
CA ASP A 29 -8.16 10.42 -15.59
C ASP A 29 -9.24 10.00 -14.58
N GLU A 30 -10.24 10.86 -14.36
CA GLU A 30 -11.38 10.59 -13.47
C GLU A 30 -12.20 9.34 -13.84
N ASN A 31 -12.05 8.83 -15.06
CA ASN A 31 -12.71 7.62 -15.55
C ASN A 31 -11.80 6.38 -15.43
N GLY A 32 -10.58 6.53 -14.94
CA GLY A 32 -9.59 5.48 -14.80
C GLY A 32 -8.87 5.11 -16.10
N ASN A 33 -8.83 6.00 -17.09
CA ASN A 33 -8.05 5.81 -18.32
C ASN A 33 -6.64 6.37 -18.15
N GLU A 34 -5.63 5.62 -18.59
CA GLU A 34 -4.23 6.05 -18.52
C GLU A 34 -4.01 7.31 -19.38
N ILE A 35 -3.33 8.30 -18.79
CA ILE A 35 -2.96 9.56 -19.46
C ILE A 35 -1.45 9.78 -19.38
N GLU A 36 -0.87 10.37 -20.43
CA GLU A 36 0.51 10.86 -20.37
C GLU A 36 0.58 12.06 -19.43
N SER A 37 1.45 12.00 -18.44
CA SER A 37 1.57 13.05 -17.44
C SER A 37 2.95 13.09 -16.80
N ALA A 38 3.30 14.30 -16.33
CA ALA A 38 4.54 14.62 -15.65
C ALA A 38 4.59 14.00 -14.24
N ALA A 39 5.65 14.32 -13.51
CA ALA A 39 5.74 13.97 -12.10
C ALA A 39 4.55 14.54 -11.32
N SER A 40 4.05 13.80 -10.34
CA SER A 40 2.88 14.15 -9.53
C SER A 40 3.20 13.99 -8.05
N THR A 41 2.86 15.01 -7.26
CA THR A 41 2.92 14.98 -5.79
C THR A 41 1.52 15.23 -5.25
N SER A 42 1.10 14.48 -4.23
CA SER A 42 -0.21 14.60 -3.60
C SER A 42 -0.12 14.40 -2.10
N PHE A 43 -0.83 15.25 -1.36
CA PHE A 43 -1.00 15.13 0.10
C PHE A 43 -2.46 14.84 0.38
N LEU A 44 -2.72 13.70 1.01
CA LEU A 44 -4.07 13.20 1.25
C LEU A 44 -4.22 12.84 2.73
N SER A 45 -5.45 12.98 3.22
CA SER A 45 -5.84 12.45 4.52
C SER A 45 -6.74 11.24 4.31
N GLY A 46 -6.62 10.25 5.18
CA GLY A 46 -7.51 9.09 5.21
C GLY A 46 -8.98 9.46 5.48
N ASN A 47 -9.86 8.46 5.41
CA ASN A 47 -11.30 8.62 5.62
C ASN A 47 -11.65 9.12 7.04
N THR A 48 -10.85 8.74 8.03
CA THR A 48 -10.92 9.19 9.43
C THR A 48 -10.22 10.53 9.68
N GLY A 49 -9.36 10.97 8.76
CA GLY A 49 -8.50 12.14 8.93
C GLY A 49 -7.29 11.93 9.84
N GLU A 50 -7.13 10.76 10.45
CA GLU A 50 -6.05 10.46 11.40
C GLU A 50 -4.75 9.99 10.71
N ILE A 51 -4.88 9.39 9.52
CA ILE A 51 -3.75 8.94 8.69
C ILE A 51 -3.48 9.98 7.62
N ALA A 52 -2.21 10.36 7.45
CA ALA A 52 -1.76 11.22 6.37
C ALA A 52 -0.93 10.44 5.35
N TYR A 53 -1.11 10.75 4.07
CA TYR A 53 -0.39 10.15 2.95
C TYR A 53 0.29 11.25 2.14
N SER A 54 1.60 11.11 1.89
CA SER A 54 2.33 11.87 0.88
C SER A 54 2.67 10.92 -0.26
N SER A 55 2.17 11.19 -1.45
CA SER A 55 2.38 10.35 -2.63
C SER A 55 3.13 11.13 -3.69
N ASP A 56 4.22 10.55 -4.20
CA ASP A 56 5.11 11.16 -5.17
C ASP A 56 5.36 10.18 -6.32
N GLY A 57 5.34 10.69 -7.56
CA GLY A 57 5.44 9.87 -8.76
C GLY A 57 6.32 10.49 -9.80
N THR A 58 7.18 9.68 -10.41
CA THR A 58 7.85 9.96 -11.68
C THR A 58 7.51 8.83 -12.68
N PRO A 59 6.28 8.84 -13.25
CA PRO A 59 5.80 7.79 -14.17
C PRO A 59 6.75 7.52 -15.35
N SER A 60 7.36 8.58 -15.89
CA SER A 60 8.31 8.49 -17.02
C SER A 60 9.60 7.70 -16.71
N ARG A 61 9.87 7.44 -15.43
CA ARG A 61 10.97 6.60 -14.94
C ARG A 61 10.48 5.34 -14.22
N GLY A 62 9.17 5.11 -14.18
CA GLY A 62 8.58 3.97 -13.48
C GLY A 62 8.84 4.01 -11.98
N MET A 63 8.91 5.19 -11.36
CA MET A 63 9.22 5.35 -9.94
C MET A 63 8.06 6.05 -9.24
N ALA A 64 7.72 5.58 -8.04
CA ALA A 64 6.76 6.23 -7.17
C ALA A 64 7.07 5.95 -5.71
N SER A 65 6.57 6.78 -4.80
CA SER A 65 6.65 6.56 -3.37
C SER A 65 5.36 6.99 -2.68
N ILE A 66 5.05 6.33 -1.58
CA ILE A 66 4.01 6.75 -0.64
C ILE A 66 4.60 6.70 0.76
N ASP A 67 4.59 7.86 1.42
CA ASP A 67 4.91 8.00 2.84
C ASP A 67 3.59 8.07 3.60
N VAL A 68 3.41 7.18 4.58
CA VAL A 68 2.22 7.12 5.43
C VAL A 68 2.59 7.46 6.85
N THR A 69 1.96 8.49 7.41
CA THR A 69 2.08 8.82 8.83
C THR A 69 0.86 8.27 9.56
N LEU A 70 1.09 7.29 10.42
CA LEU A 70 0.07 6.63 11.23
C LEU A 70 -0.09 7.33 12.59
N PRO A 71 -1.26 7.21 13.23
CA PRO A 71 -1.42 7.58 14.63
C PRO A 71 -0.46 6.82 15.56
N ILE A 72 -0.17 7.40 16.72
CA ILE A 72 0.66 6.73 17.73
C ILE A 72 -0.12 5.54 18.30
N ASN A 73 0.53 4.38 18.46
CA ASN A 73 -0.07 3.12 18.92
C ASN A 73 -1.27 2.67 18.04
N TYR A 74 -1.13 2.79 16.72
CA TYR A 74 -2.19 2.43 15.78
C TYR A 74 -2.19 0.92 15.49
N GLU A 75 -2.96 0.16 16.27
CA GLU A 75 -3.09 -1.30 16.14
C GLU A 75 -4.12 -1.70 15.07
N VAL A 76 -4.00 -2.92 14.53
CA VAL A 76 -4.99 -3.48 13.58
C VAL A 76 -6.32 -3.74 14.27
N ASP A 77 -7.42 -3.18 13.76
CA ASP A 77 -8.77 -3.49 14.24
C ASP A 77 -9.30 -4.78 13.60
N THR A 78 -8.99 -5.91 14.24
CA THR A 78 -9.43 -7.24 13.80
C THR A 78 -10.95 -7.38 13.73
N ASN A 79 -11.68 -6.74 14.66
CA ASN A 79 -13.16 -6.78 14.66
C ASN A 79 -13.73 -6.07 13.43
N MET A 80 -13.08 -5.00 12.97
CA MET A 80 -13.47 -4.31 11.76
C MET A 80 -13.25 -5.19 10.52
N LEU A 81 -12.12 -5.89 10.45
CA LEU A 81 -11.79 -6.77 9.33
C LEU A 81 -12.77 -7.94 9.21
N GLU A 82 -13.08 -8.60 10.32
CA GLU A 82 -14.02 -9.74 10.35
C GLU A 82 -15.44 -9.35 9.92
N LYS A 83 -15.86 -8.10 10.18
CA LYS A 83 -17.20 -7.62 9.81
C LYS A 83 -17.35 -7.31 8.31
N HIS A 84 -16.27 -6.93 7.63
CA HIS A 84 -16.33 -6.41 6.26
C HIS A 84 -15.75 -7.37 5.21
N LEU A 85 -14.95 -8.35 5.62
CA LEU A 85 -14.32 -9.30 4.70
C LEU A 85 -15.00 -10.66 4.76
N CYS A 86 -15.16 -11.29 3.60
CA CYS A 86 -15.44 -12.72 3.56
C CYS A 86 -14.21 -13.50 4.05
N GLN A 87 -14.41 -14.74 4.50
CA GLN A 87 -13.34 -15.55 5.09
C GLN A 87 -12.10 -15.68 4.18
N ASN A 88 -12.28 -15.78 2.86
CA ASN A 88 -11.16 -15.87 1.92
C ASN A 88 -10.32 -14.58 1.91
N CYS A 89 -10.97 -13.41 1.84
CA CYS A 89 -10.27 -12.13 1.90
C CYS A 89 -9.63 -11.91 3.28
N LEU A 90 -10.33 -12.28 4.35
CA LEU A 90 -9.79 -12.22 5.71
C LEU A 90 -8.52 -13.05 5.85
N ASN A 91 -8.50 -14.27 5.30
CA ASN A 91 -7.30 -15.12 5.33
C ASN A 91 -6.13 -14.49 4.57
N LYS A 92 -6.37 -13.86 3.42
CA LYS A 92 -5.32 -13.15 2.66
C LYS A 92 -4.76 -11.96 3.46
N VAL A 93 -5.63 -11.16 4.07
CA VAL A 93 -5.23 -10.03 4.91
C VAL A 93 -4.50 -10.50 6.17
N ALA A 94 -4.98 -11.56 6.83
CA ALA A 94 -4.31 -12.11 7.99
C ALA A 94 -2.89 -12.59 7.65
N ALA A 95 -2.71 -13.25 6.50
CA ALA A 95 -1.39 -13.67 6.02
C ALA A 95 -0.46 -12.49 5.71
N SER A 96 -0.97 -11.37 5.17
CA SER A 96 -0.16 -10.17 4.91
C SER A 96 0.23 -9.41 6.18
N LEU A 97 -0.51 -9.61 7.28
CA LEU A 97 -0.25 -9.03 8.61
C LEU A 97 0.69 -9.87 9.47
N GLU A 98 1.11 -11.06 9.02
CA GLU A 98 2.09 -11.86 9.77
C GLU A 98 3.43 -11.13 9.90
N TYR A 99 3.98 -11.08 11.11
CA TYR A 99 5.20 -10.34 11.38
C TYR A 99 6.15 -11.04 12.36
N ARG A 100 7.44 -10.74 12.17
CA ARG A 100 8.60 -11.02 13.04
C ARG A 100 8.57 -10.29 14.39
N LYS A 101 8.53 -10.92 15.57
CA LYS A 101 8.95 -10.22 16.81
C LYS A 101 9.75 -11.10 17.74
N SER A 102 10.79 -10.53 18.36
CA SER A 102 11.43 -11.14 19.53
C SER A 102 10.62 -10.85 20.80
N ASN A 103 10.77 -11.67 21.85
CA ASN A 103 10.00 -11.50 23.10
C ASN A 103 10.24 -10.15 23.80
N SER A 104 11.35 -9.49 23.51
CA SER A 104 11.72 -8.17 24.06
C SER A 104 11.28 -6.99 23.18
N GLU A 105 10.87 -7.24 21.94
CA GLU A 105 10.42 -6.19 21.02
C GLU A 105 8.97 -5.82 21.28
N ARG A 106 8.74 -4.52 21.54
CA ARG A 106 7.40 -3.94 21.51
C ARG A 106 7.07 -3.59 20.07
N LYS A 107 6.58 -4.58 19.33
CA LYS A 107 6.30 -4.47 17.92
C LYS A 107 4.99 -5.15 17.56
N GLU A 108 4.25 -4.51 16.68
CA GLU A 108 2.93 -4.90 16.24
C GLU A 108 2.79 -4.82 14.73
N ALA A 109 1.77 -5.48 14.20
CA ALA A 109 1.48 -5.44 12.78
C ALA A 109 0.97 -4.04 12.40
N ILE A 110 1.49 -3.52 11.30
CA ILE A 110 1.04 -2.27 10.72
C ILE A 110 -0.26 -2.53 9.94
N SER A 111 -1.28 -1.69 10.13
CA SER A 111 -2.61 -1.81 9.49
C SER A 111 -2.64 -1.38 8.02
N LEU A 112 -1.52 -1.56 7.30
CA LEU A 112 -1.35 -1.24 5.89
C LEU A 112 -0.98 -2.51 5.12
N CYS A 113 -1.41 -2.59 3.86
CA CYS A 113 -0.96 -3.63 2.93
C CYS A 113 -0.75 -3.06 1.53
N ILE A 114 0.06 -3.74 0.71
CA ILE A 114 0.09 -3.52 -0.73
C ILE A 114 -1.07 -4.28 -1.36
N VAL A 115 -1.70 -3.68 -2.37
CA VAL A 115 -2.73 -4.31 -3.20
C VAL A 115 -2.31 -4.25 -4.66
N ASP A 116 -2.39 -5.37 -5.35
CA ASP A 116 -2.28 -5.41 -6.80
C ASP A 116 -3.66 -5.19 -7.41
N PHE A 117 -3.88 -4.07 -8.10
CA PHE A 117 -5.19 -3.73 -8.64
C PHE A 117 -5.66 -4.66 -9.76
N LYS A 118 -4.73 -5.32 -10.44
CA LYS A 118 -5.03 -6.25 -11.54
C LYS A 118 -5.51 -7.61 -11.04
N THR A 119 -4.84 -8.15 -10.02
CA THR A 119 -5.15 -9.48 -9.47
C THR A 119 -6.06 -9.42 -8.25
N LEU A 120 -6.14 -8.26 -7.59
CA LEU A 120 -6.73 -8.04 -6.27
C LEU A 120 -6.07 -8.87 -5.17
N ASP A 121 -4.82 -9.30 -5.38
CA ASP A 121 -4.01 -9.91 -4.35
C ASP A 121 -3.41 -8.84 -3.42
N ILE A 122 -3.15 -9.27 -2.19
CA ILE A 122 -2.68 -8.41 -1.09
C ILE A 122 -1.32 -8.91 -0.64
N TYR A 123 -0.39 -7.99 -0.42
CA TYR A 123 0.98 -8.29 -0.02
C TYR A 123 1.35 -7.53 1.25
N SER A 124 2.31 -8.08 1.99
CA SER A 124 2.71 -7.62 3.31
C SER A 124 3.45 -6.28 3.27
N LEU A 125 3.12 -5.37 4.19
CA LEU A 125 3.93 -4.18 4.51
C LEU A 125 4.60 -4.31 5.88
N GLN A 126 4.78 -5.53 6.38
CA GLN A 126 5.45 -5.76 7.66
C GLN A 126 6.96 -5.75 7.46
N ASP A 127 7.68 -5.14 8.38
CA ASP A 127 9.14 -4.89 8.35
C ASP A 127 10.05 -6.14 8.18
N TYR A 128 9.50 -7.35 8.31
CA TYR A 128 10.20 -8.58 7.97
C TYR A 128 10.51 -8.66 6.47
N TRP A 129 9.68 -8.04 5.66
CA TRP A 129 9.82 -7.94 4.21
C TRP A 129 10.25 -6.52 3.83
N ARG A 130 11.53 -6.17 4.00
CA ARG A 130 12.01 -4.82 3.63
C ARG A 130 11.96 -4.52 2.14
N SER A 131 12.01 -5.55 1.31
CA SER A 131 11.74 -5.42 -0.11
C SER A 131 11.30 -6.74 -0.74
N TYR A 132 10.50 -6.66 -1.80
CA TYR A 132 10.07 -7.81 -2.59
C TYR A 132 9.50 -7.37 -3.95
N PHE A 133 9.28 -8.34 -4.83
CA PHE A 133 8.59 -8.12 -6.09
C PHE A 133 7.09 -8.43 -5.99
N VAL A 134 6.29 -7.54 -6.56
CA VAL A 134 4.90 -7.78 -6.95
C VAL A 134 4.87 -7.69 -8.47
N ARG A 135 4.80 -8.82 -9.19
CA ARG A 135 4.96 -8.83 -10.65
C ARG A 135 6.24 -8.09 -11.06
N ASP A 136 6.13 -7.09 -11.95
CA ASP A 136 7.22 -6.24 -12.42
C ASP A 136 7.50 -5.04 -11.48
N TYR A 137 6.88 -4.97 -10.31
CA TYR A 137 7.07 -3.88 -9.35
C TYR A 137 7.96 -4.34 -8.21
N TYR A 138 9.14 -3.74 -8.10
CA TYR A 138 10.00 -3.90 -6.94
C TYR A 138 9.60 -2.88 -5.88
N VAL A 139 9.24 -3.37 -4.70
CA VAL A 139 8.76 -2.57 -3.57
C VAL A 139 9.85 -2.55 -2.50
N GLU A 140 10.22 -1.38 -2.03
CA GLU A 140 11.10 -1.17 -0.88
C GLU A 140 10.35 -0.45 0.24
N MET A 141 10.61 -0.85 1.48
CA MET A 141 9.94 -0.31 2.66
C MET A 141 10.97 0.14 3.69
N ASP A 142 10.72 1.32 4.26
CA ASP A 142 11.44 1.84 5.41
C ASP A 142 10.45 2.29 6.50
N PHE A 143 10.87 2.15 7.75
CA PHE A 143 10.03 2.35 8.93
C PHE A 143 10.74 3.28 9.91
N ASP A 144 10.12 4.40 10.21
CA ASP A 144 10.66 5.43 11.10
C ASP A 144 9.57 5.89 12.08
N ASP A 145 9.67 5.47 13.34
CA ASP A 145 8.66 5.67 14.38
C ASP A 145 7.23 5.28 13.95
N ASN A 146 6.39 6.27 13.63
CA ASN A 146 5.00 6.11 13.18
C ASN A 146 4.83 6.33 11.67
N MET A 147 5.93 6.46 10.93
CA MET A 147 5.96 6.67 9.49
C MET A 147 6.39 5.40 8.78
N VAL A 148 5.67 5.07 7.71
CA VAL A 148 5.99 3.98 6.79
C VAL A 148 6.26 4.60 5.43
N LYS A 149 7.49 4.46 4.95
CA LYS A 149 7.88 4.89 3.61
C LYS A 149 7.90 3.69 2.70
N THR A 150 7.21 3.80 1.57
CA THR A 150 7.22 2.76 0.55
C THR A 150 7.64 3.34 -0.78
N GLU A 151 8.73 2.85 -1.35
CA GLU A 151 9.18 3.18 -2.70
C GLU A 151 8.89 2.01 -3.64
N VAL A 152 8.45 2.33 -4.86
CA VAL A 152 8.10 1.34 -5.87
C VAL A 152 8.77 1.69 -7.19
N PHE A 153 9.38 0.67 -7.79
CA PHE A 153 10.08 0.74 -9.05
C PHE A 153 9.49 -0.26 -10.03
N TYR A 154 9.05 0.21 -11.20
CA TYR A 154 8.65 -0.65 -12.30
C TYR A 154 9.90 -1.17 -13.03
N LEU A 155 10.21 -2.45 -12.80
CA LEU A 155 11.38 -3.17 -13.26
C LEU A 155 10.95 -4.46 -14.00
N PRO A 156 10.48 -4.35 -15.25
CA PRO A 156 10.03 -5.52 -16.00
C PRO A 156 11.18 -6.48 -16.33
N GLU A 157 10.84 -7.75 -16.52
CA GLU A 157 11.82 -8.77 -16.96
C GLU A 157 12.54 -8.34 -18.24
N ARG A 158 13.85 -8.60 -18.28
CA ARG A 158 14.69 -8.31 -19.46
C ARG A 158 14.41 -9.37 -20.54
N GLN A 159 14.12 -8.91 -21.76
CA GLN A 159 13.99 -9.76 -22.96
C GLN A 159 15.35 -10.12 -23.56
#